data_AF-A0A3S0B674-F1
#
_entry.id   AF-A0A3S0B674-F1
#
_cell.length_a   1.000
_cell.length_b   1.000
_cell.length_c   1.000
_cell.angle_alpha   90.00
_cell.angle_beta   90.00
_cell.angle_gamma   90.00
#
_symmetry.space_group_name_H-M   'P 1'
#
loop_
_entity.id
_entity.type
_entity.pdbx_description
1 polymer ?
#
loop_
_entity_poly.entity_id
_entity_poly.type
_entity_poly.pdbx_seq_one_letter_code
_entity_poly.pdbx_strand_id
1 'polypeptide(L)'
;AARALERADPEAGDEPVWITHFDHAYLADELAHCYRDLGRAEAAARAARESVAGHPETRARRRAIGLALLAAAQIQQREVEQACRTGTRALELLGTLRSSRGMEYLEDLRDRLEPFSGEAAVREFGVRMELYAA
;
A
#
# COMPACT_ATOMS: atom_id res chain seq x y z
N ALA A 1 11.90 -0.11 16.92
CA ALA A 1 10.45 -0.25 16.72
C ALA A 1 10.02 -1.72 16.82
N ALA A 2 10.32 -2.60 15.86
CA ALA A 2 9.87 -4.00 15.86
C ALA A 2 10.16 -4.77 17.17
N ARG A 3 11.41 -4.79 17.64
CA ARG A 3 11.78 -5.42 18.94
C ARG A 3 11.12 -4.81 20.18
N ALA A 4 10.63 -3.57 20.09
CA ALA A 4 9.90 -2.95 21.19
C ALA A 4 8.44 -3.42 21.17
N LEU A 5 7.85 -3.52 19.98
CA LEU A 5 6.49 -4.06 19.79
C LEU A 5 6.42 -5.55 20.15
N GLU A 6 7.41 -6.36 19.78
CA GLU A 6 7.49 -7.79 20.14
C GLU A 6 7.57 -8.04 21.65
N ARG A 7 8.03 -7.04 22.42
CA ARG A 7 8.12 -7.13 23.89
C ARG A 7 6.90 -6.53 24.59
N ALA A 8 6.05 -5.81 23.87
CA ALA A 8 4.79 -5.34 24.42
C ALA A 8 3.87 -6.56 24.62
N ASP A 9 3.12 -6.56 25.72
CA ASP A 9 2.11 -7.57 26.01
C ASP A 9 0.72 -6.92 25.89
N PRO A 10 0.04 -7.07 24.73
CA PRO A 10 -1.27 -6.49 24.52
C PRO A 10 -2.34 -7.10 25.46
N GLU A 11 -2.11 -8.30 25.99
CA GLU A 11 -3.05 -9.01 26.87
C GLU A 11 -2.88 -8.62 28.34
N ALA A 12 -1.79 -7.92 28.70
CA ALA A 12 -1.59 -7.40 30.05
C ALA A 12 -2.66 -6.39 30.48
N GLY A 13 -3.41 -5.81 29.53
CA GLY A 13 -4.55 -4.92 29.81
C GLY A 13 -4.17 -3.52 30.29
N ASP A 14 -2.87 -3.22 30.40
CA ASP A 14 -2.34 -1.93 30.87
C ASP A 14 -2.14 -0.91 29.72
N GLU A 15 -2.46 -1.27 28.48
CA GLU A 15 -2.29 -0.36 27.34
C GLU A 15 -3.38 0.74 27.31
N PRO A 16 -3.01 2.01 27.15
CA PRO A 16 -3.97 3.08 26.98
C PRO A 16 -4.85 2.87 25.74
N VAL A 17 -6.16 3.10 25.86
CA VAL A 17 -7.14 2.89 24.78
C VAL A 17 -6.74 3.58 23.46
N TRP A 18 -6.09 4.74 23.53
CA TRP A 18 -5.70 5.52 22.35
C TRP A 18 -4.67 4.82 21.45
N ILE A 19 -3.85 3.88 21.96
CA ILE A 19 -2.81 3.19 21.17
C ILE A 19 -3.20 1.79 20.69
N THR A 20 -4.35 1.26 21.11
CA THR A 20 -4.84 -0.11 20.81
C THR A 20 -4.94 -0.46 19.31
N HIS A 21 -4.84 0.53 18.43
CA HIS A 21 -4.83 0.34 16.98
C HIS A 21 -3.43 0.07 16.40
N PHE A 22 -2.36 0.22 17.18
CA PHE A 22 -0.98 0.07 16.74
C PHE A 22 -0.52 -1.36 16.97
N ASP A 23 -0.52 -2.14 15.89
CA ASP A 23 -0.12 -3.54 15.87
C ASP A 23 1.03 -3.77 14.87
N HIS A 24 1.40 -5.03 14.66
CA HIS A 24 2.44 -5.40 13.70
C HIS A 24 2.08 -4.99 12.26
N ALA A 25 0.80 -5.03 11.88
CA ALA A 25 0.36 -4.65 10.56
C ALA A 25 0.50 -3.14 10.35
N TYR A 26 0.14 -2.35 11.37
CA TYR A 26 0.34 -0.91 11.39
C TYR A 26 1.83 -0.55 11.28
N LEU A 27 2.69 -1.18 12.08
CA LEU A 27 4.13 -0.91 12.00
C LEU A 27 4.70 -1.27 10.62
N ALA A 28 4.25 -2.39 10.03
CA ALA A 28 4.67 -2.79 8.69
C ALA A 28 4.25 -1.78 7.62
N ASP A 29 3.07 -1.15 7.77
CA ASP A 29 2.58 -0.07 6.90
C ASP A 29 3.53 1.14 6.90
N GLU A 30 3.87 1.62 8.10
CA GLU A 30 4.79 2.75 8.27
C GLU A 30 6.20 2.43 7.73
N LEU A 31 6.68 1.20 7.94
CA LEU A 31 7.95 0.76 7.37
C LEU A 31 7.90 0.70 5.84
N ALA A 32 6.78 0.28 5.24
CA ALA A 32 6.62 0.25 3.79
C ALA A 32 6.72 1.65 3.18
N HIS A 33 6.11 2.66 3.82
CA HIS A 33 6.29 4.06 3.43
C HIS A 33 7.75 4.49 3.46
N CYS A 34 8.44 4.28 4.59
CA CYS A 34 9.85 4.66 4.72
C CYS A 34 10.72 3.97 3.68
N TYR A 35 10.56 2.67 3.46
CA TYR A 35 11.38 1.95 2.49
C TYR A 35 11.11 2.38 1.05
N ARG A 36 9.85 2.67 0.68
CA ARG A 36 9.50 3.21 -0.63
C ARG A 36 10.21 4.54 -0.88
N ASP A 37 10.14 5.45 0.09
CA ASP A 37 10.71 6.80 -0.02
C ASP A 37 12.24 6.79 -0.05
N LEU A 38 12.86 5.81 0.59
CA LEU A 38 14.30 5.54 0.54
C LEU A 38 14.74 4.75 -0.71
N GLY A 39 13.84 4.39 -1.62
CA GLY A 39 14.15 3.57 -2.81
C GLY A 39 14.56 2.13 -2.51
N ARG A 40 14.25 1.62 -1.31
CA ARG A 40 14.57 0.24 -0.88
C ARG A 40 13.45 -0.71 -1.28
N ALA A 41 13.31 -0.91 -2.58
CA ALA A 41 12.16 -1.56 -3.20
C ALA A 41 11.80 -2.95 -2.62
N GLU A 42 12.78 -3.83 -2.44
CA GLU A 42 12.52 -5.18 -1.87
C GLU A 42 11.99 -5.10 -0.42
N ALA A 43 12.56 -4.23 0.40
CA ALA A 43 12.14 -4.02 1.78
C ALA A 43 10.74 -3.40 1.84
N ALA A 44 10.45 -2.45 0.95
CA ALA A 44 9.12 -1.84 0.82
C ALA A 44 8.08 -2.88 0.41
N ALA A 45 8.37 -3.71 -0.59
CA ALA A 45 7.46 -4.74 -1.08
C ALA A 45 7.17 -5.80 -0.01
N ARG A 46 8.17 -6.20 0.78
CA ARG A 46 7.99 -7.13 1.89
C ARG A 46 7.12 -6.52 3.00
N ALA A 47 7.44 -5.32 3.46
CA ALA A 47 6.68 -4.64 4.52
C ALA A 47 5.23 -4.34 4.08
N ALA A 48 5.01 -3.93 2.83
CA ALA A 48 3.68 -3.71 2.28
C ALA A 48 2.84 -5.00 2.25
N ARG A 49 3.44 -6.14 1.87
CA ARG A 49 2.77 -7.45 1.93
C ARG A 49 2.42 -7.86 3.35
N GLU A 50 3.34 -7.68 4.30
CA GLU A 50 3.10 -7.94 5.73
C GLU A 50 1.93 -7.08 6.26
N SER A 51 1.92 -5.77 5.95
CA SER A 51 0.83 -4.86 6.29
C SER A 51 -0.52 -5.31 5.71
N VAL A 52 -0.57 -5.60 4.40
CA VAL A 52 -1.82 -6.02 3.74
C VAL A 52 -2.31 -7.37 4.28
N ALA A 53 -1.41 -8.31 4.61
CA ALA A 53 -1.80 -9.59 5.17
C ALA A 53 -2.31 -9.46 6.62
N GLY A 54 -1.70 -8.58 7.42
CA GLY A 54 -2.06 -8.41 8.83
C GLY A 54 -3.33 -7.57 9.06
N HIS A 55 -3.66 -6.64 8.16
CA HIS A 55 -4.87 -5.84 8.30
C HIS A 55 -6.14 -6.64 7.97
N PRO A 56 -7.17 -6.65 8.85
CA PRO A 56 -8.45 -7.29 8.55
C PRO A 56 -9.17 -6.59 7.39
N GLU A 57 -10.10 -7.27 6.73
CA GLU A 57 -10.85 -6.73 5.58
C GLU A 57 -11.61 -5.44 5.92
N THR A 58 -12.06 -5.29 7.17
CA THR A 58 -12.70 -4.07 7.69
C THR A 58 -11.78 -2.83 7.63
N ARG A 59 -10.46 -3.02 7.57
CA ARG A 59 -9.46 -1.95 7.36
C ARG A 59 -9.18 -1.72 5.87
N ALA A 60 -10.23 -1.76 5.04
CA ALA A 60 -10.14 -1.71 3.58
C ALA A 60 -9.28 -0.55 3.04
N ARG A 61 -9.37 0.66 3.61
CA ARG A 61 -8.54 1.80 3.21
C ARG A 61 -7.04 1.53 3.40
N ARG A 62 -6.65 0.97 4.54
CA ARG A 62 -5.24 0.65 4.83
C ARG A 62 -4.73 -0.45 3.91
N ARG A 63 -5.52 -1.50 3.70
CA ARG A 63 -5.21 -2.56 2.73
C ARG A 63 -4.99 -1.99 1.33
N ALA A 64 -5.82 -1.05 0.89
CA ALA A 64 -5.67 -0.42 -0.41
C ALA A 64 -4.41 0.45 -0.52
N ILE A 65 -4.08 1.23 0.51
CA ILE A 65 -2.83 1.99 0.58
C ILE A 65 -1.62 1.05 0.56
N GLY A 66 -1.64 -0.03 1.34
CA GLY A 66 -0.59 -1.05 1.34
C GLY A 66 -0.39 -1.69 -0.03
N LEU A 67 -1.46 -1.96 -0.79
CA LEU A 67 -1.36 -2.41 -2.18
C LEU A 67 -0.75 -1.36 -3.10
N ALA A 68 -1.09 -0.08 -2.91
CA ALA A 68 -0.49 0.99 -3.69
C ALA A 68 1.03 1.13 -3.40
N LEU A 69 1.45 0.99 -2.14
CA LEU A 69 2.87 0.94 -1.77
C LEU A 69 3.58 -0.26 -2.37
N LEU A 70 2.93 -1.43 -2.39
CA LEU A 70 3.47 -2.62 -3.04
C LEU A 70 3.65 -2.40 -4.55
N ALA A 71 2.66 -1.79 -5.22
CA ALA A 71 2.77 -1.44 -6.63
C ALA A 71 3.93 -0.47 -6.88
N ALA A 72 4.10 0.55 -6.04
CA ALA A 72 5.21 1.50 -6.15
C ALA A 72 6.58 0.80 -6.00
N ALA A 73 6.69 -0.14 -5.07
CA ALA A 73 7.89 -0.95 -4.88
C ALA A 73 8.15 -1.88 -6.08
N GLN A 74 7.12 -2.40 -6.74
CA GLN A 74 7.24 -3.21 -7.97
C GLN A 74 7.71 -2.36 -9.15
N ILE A 75 7.24 -1.12 -9.29
CA ILE A 75 7.74 -0.18 -10.31
C ILE A 75 9.23 0.08 -10.10
N GLN A 76 9.67 0.31 -8.87
CA GLN A 76 11.10 0.49 -8.54
C GLN A 76 11.95 -0.74 -8.91
N GLN A 77 11.37 -1.94 -8.88
CA GLN A 77 12.01 -3.19 -9.32
C GLN A 77 11.90 -3.44 -10.84
N ARG A 78 11.26 -2.53 -11.60
CA ARG A 78 10.91 -2.70 -13.03
C ARG A 78 9.98 -3.88 -13.33
N GLU A 79 9.21 -4.31 -12.34
CA GLU A 79 8.17 -5.34 -12.48
C GLU A 79 6.83 -4.68 -12.86
N VAL A 80 6.80 -3.99 -14.01
CA VAL A 80 5.77 -3.02 -14.37
C VAL A 80 4.39 -3.66 -14.52
N GLU A 81 4.28 -4.80 -15.21
CA GLU A 81 2.99 -5.48 -15.36
C GLU A 81 2.47 -5.98 -14.02
N GLN A 82 3.36 -6.41 -13.12
CA GLN A 82 2.97 -6.79 -11.77
C GLN A 82 2.46 -5.58 -10.99
N ALA A 83 3.14 -4.42 -11.12
CA ALA A 83 2.71 -3.17 -10.51
C ALA A 83 1.32 -2.76 -10.98
N CYS A 84 1.02 -2.82 -12.29
CA CYS A 84 -0.30 -2.49 -12.83
C CYS A 84 -1.40 -3.43 -12.31
N ARG A 85 -1.12 -4.73 -12.17
CA ARG A 85 -2.06 -5.69 -11.56
C ARG A 85 -2.31 -5.37 -10.09
N THR A 86 -1.27 -5.05 -9.34
CA THR A 86 -1.40 -4.69 -7.92
C THR A 86 -2.13 -3.35 -7.74
N GLY A 87 -1.81 -2.35 -8.57
CA GLY A 87 -2.46 -1.05 -8.59
C GLY A 87 -3.95 -1.16 -8.94
N THR A 88 -4.33 -2.04 -9.88
CA THR A 88 -5.75 -2.31 -10.18
C THR A 88 -6.50 -2.83 -8.95
N ARG A 89 -5.90 -3.73 -8.15
CA ARG A 89 -6.52 -4.20 -6.89
C ARG A 89 -6.66 -3.09 -5.85
N ALA A 90 -5.69 -2.17 -5.79
CA ALA A 90 -5.79 -0.99 -4.93
C ALA A 90 -6.95 -0.08 -5.38
N LEU A 91 -7.07 0.15 -6.69
CA LEU A 91 -8.16 0.91 -7.30
C LEU A 91 -9.53 0.30 -7.01
N GLU A 92 -9.69 -1.01 -7.18
CA GLU A 92 -10.93 -1.74 -6.89
C GLU A 92 -11.36 -1.63 -5.42
N LEU A 93 -10.41 -1.69 -4.47
CA LEU A 93 -10.72 -1.51 -3.05
C LEU A 93 -11.11 -0.06 -2.73
N LEU A 94 -10.35 0.91 -3.24
CA LEU A 94 -10.68 2.34 -3.08
C LEU A 94 -12.03 2.68 -3.71
N GLY A 95 -12.36 1.96 -4.78
CA GLY A 95 -13.68 1.60 -5.30
C GLY A 95 -14.84 1.86 -4.36
N THR A 96 -14.75 1.14 -3.26
CA THR A 96 -15.82 0.96 -2.29
C THR A 96 -15.84 2.04 -1.21
N LEU A 97 -14.82 2.90 -1.14
CA LEU A 97 -14.53 3.74 0.03
C LEU A 97 -14.58 5.25 -0.23
N ARG A 98 -14.60 5.72 -1.49
CA ARG A 98 -14.54 7.15 -1.87
C ARG A 98 -13.52 7.94 -1.03
N SER A 99 -12.26 7.53 -1.09
CA SER A 99 -11.20 8.05 -0.19
C SER A 99 -10.24 8.97 -0.93
N SER A 100 -10.24 10.28 -0.61
CA SER A 100 -9.33 11.28 -1.19
C SER A 100 -7.86 10.87 -1.02
N ARG A 101 -7.46 10.53 0.20
CA ARG A 101 -6.11 10.03 0.49
C ARG A 101 -5.75 8.78 -0.32
N GLY A 102 -6.73 7.94 -0.67
CA GLY A 102 -6.46 6.76 -1.48
C GLY A 102 -6.17 7.12 -2.94
N MET A 103 -6.92 8.10 -3.46
CA MET A 103 -6.68 8.64 -4.81
C MET A 103 -5.29 9.26 -4.93
N GLU A 104 -4.80 9.97 -3.92
CA GLU A 104 -3.43 10.52 -3.92
C GLU A 104 -2.36 9.43 -4.16
N TYR A 105 -2.52 8.23 -3.58
CA TYR A 105 -1.60 7.11 -3.83
C TYR A 105 -1.70 6.55 -5.25
N LEU A 106 -2.90 6.53 -5.83
CA LEU A 106 -3.10 6.07 -7.20
C LEU A 106 -2.55 7.07 -8.22
N GLU A 107 -2.63 8.37 -7.91
CA GLU A 107 -2.00 9.43 -8.71
C GLU A 107 -0.48 9.33 -8.64
N ASP A 108 0.12 9.15 -7.45
CA ASP A 108 1.57 8.87 -7.30
C ASP A 108 1.99 7.64 -8.11
N LEU A 109 1.16 6.59 -8.17
CA LEU A 109 1.43 5.42 -9.02
C LEU A 109 1.40 5.76 -10.50
N ARG A 110 0.41 6.53 -10.96
CA ARG A 110 0.30 6.96 -12.36
C ARG A 110 1.56 7.73 -12.77
N ASP A 111 2.01 8.66 -11.93
CA ASP A 111 3.18 9.48 -12.22
C ASP A 111 4.46 8.63 -12.27
N ARG A 112 4.60 7.65 -11.38
CA ARG A 112 5.71 6.68 -11.40
C ARG A 112 5.71 5.75 -12.61
N LEU A 113 4.55 5.51 -13.20
CA LEU A 113 4.39 4.68 -14.40
C LEU A 113 4.61 5.44 -15.70
N GLU A 114 4.69 6.78 -15.69
CA GLU A 114 4.91 7.60 -16.89
C GLU A 114 6.09 7.09 -17.75
N PRO A 115 7.26 6.73 -17.17
CA PRO A 115 8.40 6.27 -17.97
C PRO A 115 8.14 4.95 -18.71
N PHE A 116 7.06 4.24 -18.35
CA PHE A 116 6.64 2.96 -18.91
C PHE A 116 5.33 3.06 -19.70
N SER A 117 4.89 4.27 -20.06
CA SER A 117 3.64 4.53 -20.80
C SER A 117 3.50 3.77 -22.14
N GLY A 118 4.62 3.34 -22.72
CA GLY A 118 4.67 2.47 -23.90
C GLY A 118 4.19 1.03 -23.67
N GLU A 119 4.09 0.57 -22.42
CA GLU A 119 3.63 -0.77 -22.09
C GLU A 119 2.10 -0.89 -22.11
N ALA A 120 1.60 -2.03 -22.60
CA ALA A 120 0.16 -2.27 -22.70
C ALA A 120 -0.52 -2.26 -21.32
N ALA A 121 0.13 -2.87 -20.31
CA ALA A 121 -0.39 -2.92 -18.95
C ALA A 121 -0.56 -1.52 -18.33
N VAL A 122 0.34 -0.60 -18.63
CA VAL A 122 0.30 0.79 -18.13
C VAL A 122 -0.86 1.55 -18.75
N ARG A 123 -1.05 1.44 -20.07
CA ARG A 123 -2.23 2.04 -20.75
C ARG A 123 -3.54 1.49 -20.22
N GLU A 124 -3.62 0.17 -20.03
CA GLU A 124 -4.82 -0.49 -19.52
C GLU A 124 -5.14 -0.08 -18.07
N PHE A 125 -4.11 0.11 -17.25
CA PHE A 125 -4.26 0.66 -15.90
C PHE A 125 -4.73 2.12 -15.93
N GLY A 126 -4.18 2.95 -16.82
CA GLY A 126 -4.59 4.34 -17.01
C GLY A 126 -6.07 4.46 -17.39
N VAL A 127 -6.57 3.65 -18.32
CA VAL A 127 -8.00 3.63 -18.68
C VAL A 127 -8.89 3.28 -17.49
N ARG A 128 -8.48 2.32 -16.65
CA ARG A 128 -9.23 1.99 -15.43
C ARG A 128 -9.27 3.15 -14.44
N MET A 129 -8.16 3.85 -14.27
CA MET A 129 -8.06 5.04 -13.42
C MET A 129 -9.03 6.14 -13.88
N GLU A 130 -9.13 6.39 -15.19
CA GLU A 130 -10.05 7.37 -15.76
C GLU A 130 -11.51 6.98 -15.55
N LEU A 131 -11.87 5.71 -15.78
CA LEU A 131 -13.22 5.20 -15.52
C LEU A 131 -13.64 5.32 -14.05
N TYR A 132 -12.66 5.33 -13.14
CA TYR A 132 -12.92 5.47 -11.72
C TYR A 132 -13.03 6.94 -11.26
N ALA A 133 -12.44 7.87 -12.00
CA ALA A 133 -12.50 9.29 -11.73
C ALA A 133 -13.77 9.96 -12.31
N ALA A 134 -14.46 9.30 -13.24
CA ALA A 134 -15.72 9.73 -13.86
C ALA A 134 -16.94 9.39 -13.00
#